data_AF-A0A539CZ72-F1
#
_entry.id   AF-A0A539CZ72-F1
#
_cell.length_a   1.000
_cell.length_b   1.000
_cell.length_c   1.000
_cell.angle_alpha   90.00
_cell.angle_beta   90.00
_cell.angle_gamma   90.00
#
_symmetry.space_group_name_H-M   'P 1'
#
loop_
_entity.id
_entity.type
_entity.pdbx_description
1 polymer ?
#
loop_
_entity_poly.entity_id
_entity_poly.type
_entity_poly.pdbx_seq_one_letter_code
_entity_poly.pdbx_strand_id
1 'polypeptide(L)'
;MRAVHIIGVPLDLGGNRRGTDMGPSAFRIAGIGEQLAALGLAVTDKGDVPSPIPEAKGAGDPRKRYVKDIAKVCQRLFQMTLASLAEGATPIALGGDHSLAAATVAAAAVHMRKAGTPLGLIWVDAHGDMNSPASTGSGNVHGMPLAALLGPEPAELAHLAGDAPAVQAEHTVLVGIRNL
;
A
#
# COMPACT_ATOMS: atom_id res chain seq x y z
N MET A 1 2.17 -26.79 0.06
CA MET A 1 0.98 -25.90 0.09
C MET A 1 1.50 -24.48 -0.01
N ARG A 2 0.96 -23.63 -0.90
CA ARG A 2 1.42 -22.23 -1.04
C ARG A 2 0.93 -21.42 0.17
N ALA A 3 1.83 -20.68 0.82
CA ALA A 3 1.50 -19.88 1.99
C ALA A 3 0.99 -18.49 1.60
N VAL A 4 0.00 -17.99 2.35
CA VAL A 4 -0.57 -16.64 2.22
C VAL A 4 -0.59 -15.99 3.59
N HIS A 5 -0.10 -14.76 3.66
CA HIS A 5 -0.19 -13.94 4.88
C HIS A 5 -1.14 -12.77 4.66
N ILE A 6 -2.20 -12.71 5.43
CA ILE A 6 -3.14 -11.59 5.43
C ILE A 6 -2.61 -10.53 6.39
N ILE A 7 -2.57 -9.27 5.95
CA ILE A 7 -2.16 -8.13 6.77
C ILE A 7 -3.23 -7.05 6.63
N GLY A 8 -3.91 -6.70 7.72
CA GLY A 8 -4.88 -5.60 7.68
C GLY A 8 -4.21 -4.24 7.88
N VAL A 9 -4.71 -3.23 7.17
CA VAL A 9 -4.16 -1.87 7.16
C VAL A 9 -5.33 -0.89 7.29
N PRO A 10 -5.87 -0.68 8.50
CA PRO A 10 -7.03 0.18 8.74
C PRO A 10 -6.63 1.66 8.66
N LEU A 11 -6.18 2.11 7.49
CA LEU A 11 -5.68 3.46 7.23
C LEU A 11 -6.75 4.29 6.52
N ASP A 12 -7.09 5.44 7.11
CA ASP A 12 -8.20 6.29 6.69
C ASP A 12 -7.81 7.78 6.68
N LEU A 13 -6.54 8.05 6.34
CA LEU A 13 -5.94 9.39 6.38
C LEU A 13 -5.72 9.98 4.99
N GLY A 14 -5.48 9.13 3.99
CA GLY A 14 -5.05 9.52 2.67
C GLY A 14 -6.14 10.15 1.80
N GLY A 15 -7.41 9.85 2.05
CA GLY A 15 -8.55 10.27 1.22
C GLY A 15 -9.39 11.43 1.76
N ASN A 16 -9.14 11.91 2.99
CA ASN A 16 -10.00 12.88 3.69
C ASN A 16 -11.50 12.48 3.70
N ARG A 17 -11.75 11.17 3.77
CA ARG A 17 -13.06 10.55 3.91
C ARG A 17 -12.94 9.50 4.99
N ARG A 18 -14.00 9.34 5.79
CA ARG A 18 -14.04 8.32 6.83
C ARG A 18 -14.53 6.97 6.29
N GLY A 19 -14.10 5.90 6.94
CA GLY A 19 -14.69 4.57 6.85
C GLY A 19 -13.89 3.56 6.04
N THR A 20 -12.79 3.97 5.41
CA THR A 20 -11.91 3.00 4.74
C THR A 20 -11.13 2.16 5.74
N ASP A 21 -10.90 2.66 6.96
CA ASP A 21 -10.35 1.91 8.10
C ASP A 21 -11.12 0.62 8.44
N MET A 22 -12.41 0.56 8.14
CA MET A 22 -13.24 -0.63 8.38
C MET A 22 -13.02 -1.75 7.36
N GLY A 23 -12.35 -1.47 6.23
CA GLY A 23 -12.12 -2.41 5.13
C GLY A 23 -11.53 -3.76 5.56
N PRO A 24 -10.42 -3.80 6.32
CA PRO A 24 -9.83 -5.06 6.78
C PRO A 24 -10.82 -5.93 7.58
N SER A 25 -11.58 -5.31 8.49
CA SER A 25 -12.59 -6.02 9.28
C SER A 25 -13.73 -6.55 8.41
N ALA A 26 -14.19 -5.77 7.43
CA ALA A 26 -15.24 -6.19 6.51
C ALA A 26 -14.84 -7.44 5.68
N PHE A 27 -13.61 -7.47 5.17
CA PHE A 27 -13.09 -8.65 4.46
C PHE A 27 -12.98 -9.90 5.35
N ARG A 28 -12.56 -9.72 6.61
CA ARG A 28 -12.53 -10.83 7.58
C ARG A 28 -13.93 -11.35 7.88
N ILE A 29 -14.89 -10.46 8.11
CA ILE A 29 -16.31 -10.84 8.31
C ILE A 29 -16.87 -11.58 7.09
N ALA A 30 -16.46 -11.19 5.88
CA ALA A 30 -16.84 -11.86 4.64
C ALA A 30 -16.16 -13.24 4.43
N GLY A 31 -15.31 -13.68 5.34
CA GLY A 31 -14.69 -15.01 5.33
C GLY A 31 -13.53 -15.16 4.36
N ILE A 32 -12.75 -14.10 4.12
CA ILE A 32 -11.61 -14.15 3.18
C ILE A 32 -10.59 -15.24 3.53
N GLY A 33 -10.33 -15.47 4.82
CA GLY A 33 -9.38 -16.49 5.26
C GLY A 33 -9.86 -17.90 4.94
N GLU A 34 -11.13 -18.18 5.22
CA GLU A 34 -11.81 -19.44 4.94
C GLU A 34 -11.88 -19.71 3.43
N GLN A 35 -12.19 -18.69 2.62
CA GLN A 35 -12.22 -18.81 1.17
C GLN A 35 -10.83 -19.13 0.58
N LEU A 36 -9.78 -18.46 1.07
CA LEU A 36 -8.41 -18.76 0.66
C LEU A 36 -7.97 -20.16 1.10
N ALA A 37 -8.32 -20.59 2.31
CA ALA A 37 -8.04 -21.94 2.81
C ALA A 37 -8.78 -23.01 1.99
N ALA A 38 -10.02 -22.75 1.56
CA ALA A 38 -10.79 -23.65 0.69
C ALA A 38 -10.14 -23.84 -0.70
N LEU A 39 -9.30 -22.89 -1.14
CA LEU A 39 -8.46 -23.03 -2.35
C LEU A 39 -7.19 -23.85 -2.10
N GLY A 40 -7.00 -24.41 -0.91
CA GLY A 40 -5.82 -25.20 -0.55
C GLY A 40 -4.58 -24.34 -0.23
N LEU A 41 -4.77 -23.11 0.23
CA LEU A 41 -3.68 -22.22 0.66
C LEU A 41 -3.47 -22.33 2.17
N ALA A 42 -2.21 -22.26 2.62
CA ALA A 42 -1.89 -22.16 4.03
C ALA A 42 -2.00 -20.69 4.46
N VAL A 43 -3.08 -20.33 5.14
CA VAL A 43 -3.39 -18.94 5.48
C VAL A 43 -2.96 -18.62 6.91
N THR A 44 -2.21 -17.52 7.07
CA THR A 44 -1.92 -16.92 8.38
C THR A 44 -2.38 -15.47 8.37
N ASP A 45 -3.27 -15.09 9.28
CA ASP A 45 -3.59 -13.68 9.52
C ASP A 45 -2.54 -13.08 10.47
N LYS A 46 -1.78 -12.10 9.97
CA LYS A 46 -0.74 -11.40 10.73
C LYS A 46 -1.30 -10.21 11.53
N GLY A 47 -2.63 -10.04 11.57
CA GLY A 47 -3.33 -8.98 12.28
C GLY A 47 -3.28 -7.64 11.53
N ASP A 48 -3.51 -6.56 12.27
CA ASP A 48 -3.56 -5.21 11.72
C ASP A 48 -2.29 -4.42 12.01
N VAL A 49 -1.86 -3.62 11.03
CA VAL A 49 -0.86 -2.57 11.24
C VAL A 49 -1.49 -1.50 12.14
N PRO A 50 -0.86 -1.10 13.26
CA PRO A 50 -1.40 -0.05 14.09
C PRO A 50 -1.42 1.29 13.34
N SER A 51 -2.63 1.77 13.06
CA SER A 51 -2.91 3.02 12.35
C SER A 51 -3.49 4.07 13.30
N PRO A 52 -3.07 5.34 13.20
CA PRO A 52 -3.65 6.41 14.01
C PRO A 52 -5.01 6.83 13.47
N ILE A 53 -5.86 7.33 14.37
CA ILE A 53 -7.12 7.99 14.00
C ILE A 53 -6.88 9.47 13.63
N PRO A 54 -7.59 10.02 12.63
CA PRO A 54 -7.44 11.40 12.17
C PRO A 54 -7.55 12.45 13.29
N GLU A 55 -8.45 12.25 14.25
CA GLU A 55 -8.74 13.19 15.35
C GLU A 55 -7.53 13.40 16.27
N ALA A 56 -6.60 12.45 16.29
CA ALA A 56 -5.39 12.52 17.10
C ALA A 56 -4.23 13.25 16.39
N LYS A 57 -4.43 13.74 15.15
CA LYS A 57 -3.33 14.17 14.27
C LYS A 57 -3.58 15.53 13.63
N GLY A 58 -2.50 16.31 13.49
CA GLY A 58 -2.48 17.52 12.68
C GLY A 58 -2.20 17.20 11.21
N ALA A 59 -2.96 17.81 10.29
CA ALA A 59 -2.86 17.53 8.85
C ALA A 59 -1.48 17.86 8.23
N GLY A 60 -0.69 18.75 8.85
CA GLY A 60 0.64 19.08 8.35
C GLY A 60 0.61 19.88 7.04
N ASP A 61 1.41 19.48 6.05
CA ASP A 61 1.50 20.17 4.76
C ASP A 61 0.17 20.01 3.98
N PRO A 62 -0.50 21.10 3.59
CA PRO A 62 -1.78 21.03 2.89
C PRO A 62 -1.69 20.35 1.52
N ARG A 63 -0.49 20.23 0.93
CA ARG A 63 -0.25 19.55 -0.34
C ARG A 63 0.02 18.06 -0.18
N LYS A 64 0.16 17.56 1.04
CA LYS A 64 0.35 16.13 1.35
C LYS A 64 -0.09 15.87 2.79
N ARG A 65 -1.39 15.95 3.02
CA ARG A 65 -1.97 15.87 4.36
C ARG A 65 -1.66 14.54 5.03
N TYR A 66 -1.30 14.59 6.30
CA TYR A 66 -0.97 13.44 7.14
C TYR A 66 0.18 12.56 6.62
N VAL A 67 0.97 13.01 5.63
CA VAL A 67 1.97 12.18 4.96
C VAL A 67 2.97 11.54 5.94
N LYS A 68 3.33 12.23 7.02
CA LYS A 68 4.25 11.71 8.05
C LYS A 68 3.64 10.56 8.86
N ASP A 69 2.34 10.59 9.14
CA ASP A 69 1.65 9.53 9.85
C ASP A 69 1.35 8.35 8.92
N ILE A 70 0.95 8.64 7.67
CA ILE A 70 0.79 7.65 6.61
C ILE A 70 2.12 6.89 6.38
N ALA A 71 3.24 7.62 6.24
CA ALA A 71 4.55 7.02 6.04
C ALA A 71 4.99 6.12 7.20
N LYS A 72 4.60 6.42 8.46
CA LYS A 72 4.87 5.52 9.59
C LYS A 72 4.10 4.21 9.51
N VAL A 73 2.83 4.26 9.09
CA VAL A 73 2.02 3.06 8.84
C VAL A 73 2.61 2.27 7.67
N CYS A 74 2.92 2.94 6.57
CA CYS A 74 3.57 2.37 5.40
C CYS A 74 4.93 1.73 5.74
N GLN A 75 5.75 2.35 6.60
CA GLN A 75 7.02 1.77 7.02
C GLN A 75 6.82 0.44 7.76
N ARG A 76 5.82 0.34 8.64
CA ARG A 76 5.50 -0.91 9.35
C ARG A 76 4.98 -1.97 8.37
N LEU A 77 4.06 -1.58 7.49
CA LEU A 77 3.52 -2.46 6.45
C LEU A 77 4.61 -2.97 5.51
N PHE A 78 5.56 -2.11 5.12
CA PHE A 78 6.71 -2.49 4.30
C PHE A 78 7.51 -3.61 4.98
N GLN A 79 7.81 -3.48 6.28
CA GLN A 79 8.56 -4.50 7.02
C GLN A 79 7.76 -5.82 7.13
N MET A 80 6.46 -5.75 7.43
CA MET A 80 5.61 -6.95 7.52
C MET A 80 5.45 -7.67 6.18
N THR A 81 5.34 -6.91 5.09
CA THR A 81 5.25 -7.42 3.72
C THR A 81 6.56 -8.08 3.31
N LEU A 82 7.70 -7.41 3.57
CA LEU A 82 9.03 -7.94 3.27
C LEU A 82 9.32 -9.22 4.06
N ALA A 83 8.95 -9.27 5.34
CA ALA A 83 9.08 -10.47 6.17
C ALA A 83 8.23 -11.63 5.63
N SER A 84 6.98 -11.36 5.22
CA SER A 84 6.11 -12.39 4.65
C SER A 84 6.68 -12.96 3.35
N LEU A 85 7.22 -12.11 2.48
CA LEU A 85 7.90 -12.54 1.26
C LEU A 85 9.17 -13.35 1.56
N ALA A 86 9.95 -12.96 2.57
CA ALA A 86 11.14 -13.70 3.01
C ALA A 86 10.80 -15.07 3.61
N GLU A 87 9.63 -15.22 4.24
CA GLU A 87 9.06 -16.50 4.70
C GLU A 87 8.50 -17.35 3.54
N GLY A 88 8.58 -16.89 2.30
CA GLY A 88 8.06 -17.58 1.11
C GLY A 88 6.53 -17.52 0.96
N ALA A 89 5.86 -16.67 1.75
CA ALA A 89 4.43 -16.46 1.67
C ALA A 89 4.08 -15.33 0.69
N THR A 90 2.91 -15.44 0.06
CA THR A 90 2.33 -14.32 -0.71
C THR A 90 1.56 -13.39 0.24
N PRO A 91 1.98 -12.14 0.44
CA PRO A 91 1.26 -11.19 1.27
C PRO A 91 -0.01 -10.69 0.58
N ILE A 92 -1.11 -10.62 1.33
CA ILE A 92 -2.36 -9.98 0.94
C ILE A 92 -2.61 -8.86 1.95
N ALA A 93 -2.40 -7.61 1.53
CA ALA A 93 -2.72 -6.45 2.35
C ALA A 93 -4.19 -6.07 2.14
N LEU A 94 -4.96 -6.07 3.23
CA LEU A 94 -6.34 -5.60 3.23
C LEU A 94 -6.32 -4.15 3.65
N GLY A 95 -6.72 -3.27 2.74
CA GLY A 95 -6.56 -1.84 2.92
C GLY A 95 -7.73 -1.12 3.56
N GLY A 96 -7.43 0.08 4.02
CA GLY A 96 -8.31 1.22 3.86
C GLY A 96 -7.95 1.99 2.59
N ASP A 97 -7.38 3.19 2.70
CA ASP A 97 -7.04 4.01 1.53
C ASP A 97 -5.80 3.51 0.77
N HIS A 98 -5.70 3.92 -0.51
CA HIS A 98 -4.72 3.35 -1.45
C HIS A 98 -3.26 3.76 -1.17
N SER A 99 -2.99 4.68 -0.23
CA SER A 99 -1.61 5.10 0.08
C SER A 99 -0.72 3.96 0.58
N LEU A 100 -1.31 2.90 1.14
CA LEU A 100 -0.61 1.68 1.59
C LEU A 100 0.13 0.96 0.45
N ALA A 101 -0.29 1.15 -0.81
CA ALA A 101 0.33 0.51 -1.97
C ALA A 101 1.81 0.91 -2.13
N ALA A 102 2.18 2.12 -1.69
CA ALA A 102 3.58 2.54 -1.65
C ALA A 102 4.46 1.56 -0.84
N ALA A 103 3.93 1.01 0.26
CA ALA A 103 4.66 0.09 1.11
C ALA A 103 4.72 -1.33 0.55
N THR A 104 3.57 -1.87 0.10
CA THR A 104 3.49 -3.26 -0.35
C THR A 104 4.29 -3.48 -1.63
N VAL A 105 4.19 -2.54 -2.57
CA VAL A 105 4.93 -2.61 -3.84
C VAL A 105 6.43 -2.36 -3.61
N ALA A 106 6.81 -1.39 -2.76
CA ALA A 106 8.23 -1.18 -2.45
C ALA A 106 8.87 -2.42 -1.79
N ALA A 107 8.17 -3.09 -0.88
CA ALA A 107 8.64 -4.32 -0.25
C ALA A 107 8.80 -5.47 -1.27
N ALA A 108 7.82 -5.64 -2.16
CA ALA A 108 7.90 -6.60 -3.26
C ALA A 108 9.07 -6.29 -4.19
N ALA A 109 9.29 -5.02 -4.53
CA ALA A 109 10.39 -4.60 -5.39
C ALA A 109 11.76 -4.89 -4.76
N VAL A 110 11.93 -4.65 -3.46
CA VAL A 110 13.15 -5.01 -2.72
C VAL A 110 13.38 -6.52 -2.74
N HIS A 111 12.33 -7.32 -2.50
CA HIS A 111 12.42 -8.77 -2.51
C HIS A 111 12.82 -9.30 -3.90
N MET A 112 12.17 -8.81 -4.96
CA MET A 112 12.43 -9.22 -6.34
C MET A 112 13.83 -8.81 -6.83
N ARG A 113 14.29 -7.60 -6.47
CA ARG A 113 15.68 -7.16 -6.74
C ARG A 113 16.71 -8.07 -6.09
N LYS A 114 16.50 -8.50 -4.84
CA LYS A 114 17.39 -9.47 -4.17
C LYS A 114 17.42 -10.83 -4.88
N ALA A 115 16.32 -11.22 -5.51
CA ALA A 115 16.21 -12.43 -6.31
C ALA A 115 16.67 -12.25 -7.78
N GLY A 116 17.16 -11.06 -8.17
CA GLY A 116 17.60 -10.79 -9.54
C GLY A 116 16.48 -10.87 -10.59
N THR A 117 15.21 -10.74 -10.18
CA THR A 117 14.04 -10.91 -11.06
C THR A 117 13.29 -9.58 -11.17
N PRO A 118 12.86 -9.14 -12.37
CA PRO A 118 12.07 -7.92 -12.52
C PRO A 118 10.69 -8.06 -11.86
N LEU A 119 10.19 -6.98 -11.28
CA LEU A 119 8.81 -6.89 -10.78
C LEU A 119 7.92 -6.22 -11.83
N GLY A 120 6.85 -6.90 -12.23
CA GLY A 120 5.75 -6.29 -12.98
C GLY A 120 4.67 -5.77 -12.03
N LEU A 121 4.06 -4.61 -12.36
CA LEU A 121 2.99 -3.98 -11.59
C LEU A 121 1.75 -3.80 -12.45
N ILE A 122 0.62 -4.34 -12.00
CA ILE A 122 -0.71 -4.09 -12.57
C ILE A 122 -1.48 -3.22 -11.59
N TRP A 123 -1.79 -1.99 -11.97
CA TRP A 123 -2.54 -1.03 -11.16
C TRP A 123 -3.98 -0.98 -11.64
N VAL A 124 -4.88 -1.64 -10.92
CA VAL A 124 -6.31 -1.69 -11.26
C VAL A 124 -7.06 -0.66 -10.44
N ASP A 125 -7.37 0.49 -11.03
CA ASP A 125 -8.06 1.59 -10.35
C ASP A 125 -8.83 2.46 -11.37
N ALA A 126 -9.80 3.23 -10.88
CA ALA A 126 -10.40 4.32 -11.66
C ALA A 126 -9.45 5.51 -11.85
N HIS A 127 -8.49 5.68 -10.94
CA HIS A 127 -7.55 6.80 -10.88
C HIS A 127 -6.11 6.38 -11.14
N GLY A 128 -5.29 7.33 -11.59
CA GLY A 128 -3.87 7.06 -11.81
C GLY A 128 -3.06 6.96 -10.52
N ASP A 129 -3.49 7.64 -9.44
CA ASP A 129 -2.73 7.75 -8.18
C ASP A 129 -1.29 8.29 -8.37
N MET A 130 -1.12 9.12 -9.40
CA MET A 130 0.15 9.70 -9.84
C MET A 130 0.29 11.20 -9.53
N ASN A 131 -0.50 11.73 -8.60
CA ASN A 131 -0.28 13.12 -8.18
C ASN A 131 1.01 13.25 -7.38
N SER A 132 1.69 14.39 -7.53
CA SER A 132 2.75 14.85 -6.64
C SER A 132 2.22 15.93 -5.70
N PRO A 133 2.98 16.32 -4.65
CA PRO A 133 2.66 17.51 -3.87
C PRO A 133 2.60 18.80 -4.70
N ALA A 134 3.22 18.83 -5.89
CA ALA A 134 3.18 19.98 -6.79
C ALA A 134 1.95 19.98 -7.73
N SER A 135 1.38 18.81 -8.05
CA SER A 135 0.27 18.68 -9.01
C SER A 135 -1.10 18.48 -8.35
N THR A 136 -1.13 18.04 -7.09
CA THR A 136 -2.38 17.71 -6.40
C THR A 136 -3.27 18.94 -6.21
N GLY A 137 -4.55 18.83 -6.59
CA GLY A 137 -5.57 19.82 -6.25
C GLY A 137 -6.15 19.64 -4.85
N SER A 138 -5.97 18.47 -4.24
CA SER A 138 -6.61 18.11 -2.97
C SER A 138 -5.64 18.00 -1.81
N GLY A 139 -4.37 17.66 -2.03
CA GLY A 139 -3.41 17.32 -0.97
C GLY A 139 -3.63 15.93 -0.36
N ASN A 140 -4.54 15.13 -0.92
CA ASN A 140 -4.85 13.79 -0.45
C ASN A 140 -3.79 12.78 -0.90
N VAL A 141 -3.11 12.14 0.06
CA VAL A 141 -1.96 11.26 -0.20
C VAL A 141 -2.35 9.93 -0.84
N HIS A 142 -3.60 9.46 -0.73
CA HIS A 142 -4.04 8.23 -1.42
C HIS A 142 -3.96 8.33 -2.95
N GLY A 143 -3.91 9.54 -3.51
CA GLY A 143 -3.76 9.78 -4.96
C GLY A 143 -2.30 9.99 -5.39
N MET A 144 -1.33 9.69 -4.53
CA MET A 144 0.12 9.82 -4.78
C MET A 144 0.95 8.52 -4.74
N PRO A 145 0.47 7.33 -4.32
CA PRO A 145 1.35 6.18 -4.12
C PRO A 145 2.03 5.72 -5.40
N LEU A 146 1.39 5.80 -6.57
CA LEU A 146 2.03 5.39 -7.83
C LEU A 146 3.11 6.40 -8.27
N ALA A 147 2.91 7.70 -8.02
CA ALA A 147 3.96 8.70 -8.21
C ALA A 147 5.20 8.41 -7.34
N ALA A 148 4.98 8.04 -6.07
CA ALA A 148 6.07 7.70 -5.15
C ALA A 148 6.80 6.40 -5.54
N LEU A 149 6.11 5.45 -6.16
CA LEU A 149 6.71 4.19 -6.61
C LEU A 149 7.55 4.36 -7.88
N LEU A 150 7.15 5.29 -8.76
CA LEU A 150 7.80 5.57 -10.05
C LEU A 150 8.79 6.74 -10.00
N GLY A 151 8.84 7.50 -8.90
CA GLY A 151 9.63 8.71 -8.78
C GLY A 151 9.95 9.08 -7.33
N PRO A 152 10.46 10.30 -7.07
CA PRO A 152 10.98 10.68 -5.75
C PRO A 152 9.95 11.31 -4.81
N GLU A 153 8.69 11.50 -5.23
CA GLU A 153 7.70 12.29 -4.49
C GLU A 153 6.35 11.57 -4.28
N PRO A 154 5.68 11.75 -3.12
CA PRO A 154 6.19 12.39 -1.91
C PRO A 154 7.37 11.61 -1.31
N ALA A 155 8.43 12.31 -0.93
CA ALA A 155 9.67 11.70 -0.44
C ALA A 155 9.46 10.74 0.73
N GLU A 156 8.48 10.99 1.59
CA GLU A 156 8.15 10.14 2.74
C GLU A 156 7.63 8.75 2.33
N LEU A 157 7.07 8.60 1.12
CA LEU A 157 6.62 7.31 0.58
C LEU A 157 7.61 6.73 -0.42
N ALA A 158 8.27 7.58 -1.22
CA ALA A 158 9.21 7.12 -2.25
C ALA A 158 10.44 6.41 -1.66
N HIS A 159 10.88 6.81 -0.47
CA HIS A 159 12.10 6.30 0.16
C HIS A 159 11.86 5.26 1.27
N LEU A 160 10.70 4.60 1.31
CA LEU A 160 10.42 3.53 2.28
C LEU A 160 11.48 2.40 2.25
N ALA A 161 12.07 2.17 1.07
CA ALA A 161 13.12 1.19 0.84
C ALA A 161 14.56 1.78 0.83
N GLY A 162 14.72 3.07 1.15
CA GLY A 162 15.98 3.81 1.04
C GLY A 162 16.20 4.49 -0.31
N ASP A 163 15.97 3.77 -1.42
CA ASP A 163 16.16 4.27 -2.78
C ASP A 163 14.84 4.41 -3.57
N ALA A 164 14.81 5.34 -4.52
CA ALA A 164 13.72 5.53 -5.50
C ALA A 164 14.29 5.58 -6.94
N PRO A 165 13.54 5.15 -7.96
CA PRO A 165 12.17 4.60 -7.89
C PRO A 165 12.13 3.15 -7.40
N ALA A 166 11.00 2.74 -6.83
CA ALA A 166 10.79 1.36 -6.40
C ALA A 166 10.55 0.43 -7.59
N VAL A 167 9.81 0.89 -8.61
CA VAL A 167 9.46 0.13 -9.82
C VAL A 167 9.75 0.94 -11.08
N GLN A 168 9.84 0.25 -12.22
CA GLN A 168 10.08 0.88 -13.51
C GLN A 168 8.77 1.10 -14.26
N ALA A 169 8.66 2.24 -14.95
CA ALA A 169 7.46 2.60 -15.71
C ALA A 169 7.15 1.58 -16.82
N GLU A 170 8.18 1.07 -17.51
CA GLU A 170 8.05 0.05 -18.56
C GLU A 170 7.50 -1.30 -18.06
N HIS A 171 7.53 -1.54 -16.75
CA HIS A 171 6.97 -2.73 -16.11
C HIS A 171 5.64 -2.46 -15.40
N THR A 172 5.03 -1.30 -15.64
CA THR A 172 3.79 -0.88 -14.96
C THR A 172 2.66 -0.68 -15.96
N VAL A 173 1.52 -1.32 -15.71
CA VAL A 173 0.30 -1.20 -16.54
C VAL A 173 -0.85 -0.72 -15.68
N LEU A 174 -1.57 0.31 -16.15
CA LEU A 174 -2.77 0.83 -15.52
C LEU A 174 -4.01 0.24 -16.22
N VAL A 175 -4.98 -0.22 -15.45
CA VAL A 175 -6.21 -0.86 -15.95
C VAL A 175 -7.43 -0.24 -15.27
N GLY A 176 -8.41 0.21 -16.07
CA GLY A 176 -9.68 0.76 -15.55
C GLY A 176 -9.72 2.27 -15.35
N ILE A 177 -8.63 2.97 -15.70
CA ILE A 177 -8.48 4.43 -15.58
C ILE A 177 -9.59 5.15 -16.33
N ARG A 178 -10.23 6.08 -15.63
CA ARG A 178 -11.31 6.94 -16.16
C ARG A 178 -11.41 8.30 -15.49
N ASN A 179 -10.57 8.57 -14.48
CA ASN A 179 -10.51 9.84 -13.77
C ASN A 179 -9.05 10.17 -13.36
N LEU A 180 -8.41 11.11 -14.06
CA LEU A 180 -7.00 11.48 -13.86
C LEU A 180 -6.87 12.87 -13.22
#